data_AF-A0A8T5P0G7-F1
#
_entry.id   AF-A0A8T5P0G7-F1
#
_cell.length_a   1.000
_cell.length_b   1.000
_cell.length_c   1.000
_cell.angle_alpha   90.00
_cell.angle_beta   90.00
_cell.angle_gamma   90.00
#
_symmetry.space_group_name_H-M   'P 1'
#
loop_
_entity.id
_entity.type
_entity.pdbx_description
1 polymer ?
#
loop_
_entity_poly.entity_id
_entity_poly.type
_entity_poly.pdbx_seq_one_letter_code
_entity_poly.pdbx_strand_id
1 'polypeptide(L)'
;MKRLQRDALILSLIENLKAKGSWCGETHIQKATHFLQELLCVPLEFDFVLYKHGPYSFDLSDELTAMRADYLLKLQPQTYPYGPSFIHGKGSKLIKKLYRKTLKKYDPMVKFVANKLGGKNVAELERLATALYVTREISTDNSIESRAQCIHKLKPHVSLDEARDAVRVVDIFIEESSCI
;
A
#
# COMPACT_ATOMS: atom_id res chain seq x y z
N MET A 1 -9.99 0.17 -13.74
CA MET A 1 -8.98 -0.54 -14.57
C MET A 1 -9.42 -1.99 -14.77
N LYS A 2 -9.10 -2.70 -15.87
CA LYS A 2 -9.52 -4.13 -15.98
C LYS A 2 -8.79 -5.00 -14.95
N ARG A 3 -9.47 -6.01 -14.39
CA ARG A 3 -8.94 -6.93 -13.35
C ARG A 3 -7.51 -7.42 -13.63
N LEU A 4 -7.26 -8.09 -14.76
CA LEU A 4 -5.92 -8.64 -15.04
C LEU A 4 -4.81 -7.58 -15.23
N GLN A 5 -5.17 -6.34 -15.61
CA GLN A 5 -4.22 -5.22 -15.65
C GLN A 5 -3.84 -4.78 -14.22
N ARG A 6 -4.82 -4.78 -13.32
CA ARG A 6 -4.65 -4.50 -11.90
C ARG A 6 -3.81 -5.59 -11.22
N ASP A 7 -4.07 -6.86 -11.52
CA ASP A 7 -3.28 -8.00 -11.02
C ASP A 7 -1.82 -7.91 -11.46
N ALA A 8 -1.57 -7.53 -12.72
CA ALA A 8 -0.22 -7.24 -13.21
C ALA A 8 0.47 -6.15 -12.37
N LEU A 9 -0.23 -5.07 -12.02
CA LEU A 9 0.33 -4.01 -11.19
C LEU A 9 0.59 -4.47 -9.75
N ILE A 10 -0.31 -5.24 -9.14
CA ILE A 10 -0.10 -5.82 -7.81
C ILE A 10 1.13 -6.72 -7.80
N LEU A 11 1.32 -7.57 -8.83
CA LEU A 11 2.54 -8.37 -8.98
C LEU A 11 3.79 -7.48 -9.07
N SER A 12 3.73 -6.42 -9.87
CA SER A 12 4.83 -5.45 -10.01
C SER A 12 5.14 -4.77 -8.68
N LEU A 13 4.12 -4.39 -7.91
CA LEU A 13 4.29 -3.78 -6.60
C LEU A 13 4.96 -4.72 -5.61
N ILE A 14 4.48 -5.97 -5.51
CA ILE A 14 5.08 -7.01 -4.65
C ILE A 14 6.54 -7.25 -5.02
N GLU A 15 6.87 -7.31 -6.31
CA GLU A 15 8.26 -7.47 -6.76
C GLU A 15 9.15 -6.30 -6.33
N ASN A 16 8.70 -5.06 -6.52
CA ASN A 16 9.47 -3.87 -6.17
C ASN A 16 9.59 -3.69 -4.65
N LEU A 17 8.53 -3.98 -3.89
CA LEU A 17 8.58 -3.99 -2.42
C LEU A 17 9.61 -5.01 -1.93
N LYS A 18 9.58 -6.23 -2.48
CA LYS A 18 10.54 -7.27 -2.11
C LYS A 18 11.98 -6.85 -2.40
N ALA A 19 12.23 -6.22 -3.55
CA ALA A 19 13.54 -5.67 -3.89
C ALA A 19 14.01 -4.55 -2.93
N LYS A 20 13.10 -3.97 -2.15
CA LYS A 20 13.36 -2.94 -1.12
C LYS A 20 13.33 -3.48 0.30
N GLY A 21 13.43 -4.79 0.47
CA GLY A 21 13.51 -5.44 1.78
C GLY A 21 12.16 -5.80 2.41
N SER A 22 11.04 -5.55 1.73
CA SER A 22 9.73 -5.97 2.23
C SER A 22 9.59 -7.48 2.15
N TRP A 23 9.14 -8.07 3.26
CA TRP A 23 8.70 -9.45 3.30
C TRP A 23 7.34 -9.70 2.61
N CYS A 24 6.68 -8.67 2.11
CA CYS A 24 5.43 -8.73 1.33
C CYS A 24 4.30 -9.53 2.03
N GLY A 25 4.12 -9.31 3.34
CA GLY A 25 2.90 -9.72 4.03
C GLY A 25 1.69 -8.89 3.60
N GLU A 26 0.48 -9.38 3.89
CA GLU A 26 -0.77 -8.74 3.44
C GLU A 26 -0.87 -7.27 3.86
N THR A 27 -0.55 -6.96 5.12
CA THR A 27 -0.58 -5.57 5.63
C THR A 27 0.28 -4.64 4.79
N HIS A 28 1.46 -5.10 4.36
CA HIS A 28 2.37 -4.28 3.55
C HIS A 28 1.78 -4.01 2.17
N ILE A 29 1.19 -5.03 1.55
CA ILE A 29 0.54 -4.91 0.25
C ILE A 29 -0.68 -3.99 0.35
N GLN A 30 -1.49 -4.14 1.39
CA GLN A 30 -2.65 -3.29 1.67
C GLN A 30 -2.24 -1.81 1.75
N LYS A 31 -1.20 -1.49 2.54
CA LYS A 31 -0.76 -0.09 2.67
C LYS A 31 -0.14 0.43 1.39
N ALA A 32 0.72 -0.35 0.73
CA ALA A 32 1.34 0.08 -0.50
C ALA A 32 0.34 0.29 -1.64
N THR A 33 -0.69 -0.57 -1.75
CA THR A 33 -1.78 -0.40 -2.71
C THR A 33 -2.61 0.85 -2.40
N HIS A 34 -2.91 1.11 -1.11
CA HIS A 34 -3.58 2.34 -0.69
C HIS A 34 -2.79 3.60 -1.11
N PHE A 35 -1.47 3.61 -0.90
CA PHE A 35 -0.62 4.71 -1.36
C PHE A 35 -0.62 4.86 -2.89
N LEU A 36 -0.54 3.76 -3.66
CA LEU A 36 -0.66 3.86 -5.12
C LEU A 36 -1.98 4.49 -5.56
N GLN A 37 -3.08 4.11 -4.91
CA GLN A 37 -4.40 4.60 -5.28
C GLN A 37 -4.62 6.04 -4.82
N GLU A 38 -4.46 6.34 -3.53
CA GLU A 38 -4.87 7.63 -2.94
C GLU A 38 -3.81 8.72 -3.01
N LEU A 39 -2.52 8.35 -3.05
CA LEU A 39 -1.45 9.33 -3.21
C LEU A 39 -1.22 9.65 -4.69
N LEU A 40 -1.12 8.60 -5.52
CA LEU A 40 -0.69 8.70 -6.92
C LEU A 40 -1.85 8.56 -7.93
N CYS A 41 -3.09 8.50 -7.45
CA CYS A 41 -4.30 8.44 -8.28
C CYS A 41 -4.29 7.29 -9.29
N VAL A 42 -3.64 6.16 -8.97
CA VAL A 42 -3.67 4.97 -9.83
C VAL A 42 -5.07 4.34 -9.72
N PRO A 43 -5.80 4.13 -10.83
CA PRO A 43 -7.20 3.71 -10.81
C PRO A 43 -7.33 2.19 -10.55
N LEU A 44 -6.90 1.76 -9.36
CA LEU A 44 -7.00 0.37 -8.91
C LEU A 44 -8.42 0.02 -8.46
N GLU A 45 -9.21 1.01 -8.05
CA GLU A 45 -10.64 0.87 -7.73
C GLU A 45 -10.86 -0.17 -6.62
N PHE A 46 -10.05 -0.09 -5.56
CA PHE A 46 -10.25 -0.85 -4.32
C PHE A 46 -10.87 0.07 -3.27
N ASP A 47 -11.92 -0.40 -2.61
CA ASP A 47 -12.54 0.38 -1.54
C ASP A 47 -11.74 0.21 -0.24
N PHE A 48 -11.18 1.31 0.27
CA PHE A 48 -10.44 1.35 1.52
C PHE A 48 -11.29 1.93 2.63
N VAL A 49 -11.32 1.25 3.77
CA VAL A 49 -11.94 1.74 5.00
C VAL A 49 -10.93 1.71 6.13
N LEU A 50 -11.09 2.60 7.12
CA LEU A 50 -10.25 2.55 8.30
C LEU A 50 -10.58 1.32 9.16
N TYR A 51 -9.63 0.40 9.28
CA TYR A 51 -9.76 -0.83 10.06
C TYR A 51 -8.66 -0.95 11.12
N LYS A 52 -8.61 -2.08 11.84
CA LYS A 52 -7.76 -2.33 13.01
C LYS A 52 -6.36 -1.69 12.94
N HIS A 53 -5.64 -1.88 11.83
CA HIS A 53 -4.27 -1.39 11.63
C HIS A 53 -4.16 -0.28 10.57
N GLY A 54 -5.18 0.57 10.44
CA GLY A 54 -5.27 1.64 9.44
C GLY A 54 -6.11 1.24 8.22
N PRO A 55 -5.97 1.94 7.07
CA PRO A 55 -6.76 1.68 5.87
C PRO A 55 -6.62 0.25 5.36
N TYR A 56 -7.74 -0.40 5.08
CA TYR A 56 -7.79 -1.80 4.65
C TYR A 56 -8.88 -1.96 3.61
N SER A 57 -8.60 -2.74 2.57
CA SER A 57 -9.57 -3.10 1.55
C SER A 57 -9.84 -4.59 1.60
N PHE A 58 -11.10 -4.94 1.88
CA PHE A 58 -11.57 -6.33 1.81
C PHE A 58 -11.50 -6.85 0.37
N ASP A 59 -11.86 -6.00 -0.60
CA ASP A 59 -11.76 -6.32 -2.02
C ASP A 59 -10.33 -6.66 -2.45
N LEU A 60 -9.32 -5.95 -1.94
CA LEU A 60 -7.92 -6.28 -2.20
C LEU A 60 -7.54 -7.63 -1.57
N SER A 61 -8.04 -7.94 -0.37
CA SER A 61 -7.80 -9.25 0.26
C SER A 61 -8.40 -10.39 -0.56
N ASP A 62 -9.64 -10.20 -1.04
CA ASP A 62 -10.32 -11.14 -1.91
C ASP A 62 -9.60 -11.27 -3.26
N GLU A 63 -9.12 -10.18 -3.84
CA GLU A 63 -8.33 -10.21 -5.07
C GLU A 63 -6.99 -10.94 -4.87
N LEU A 64 -6.28 -10.72 -3.76
CA LEU A 64 -5.06 -11.49 -3.45
C LEU A 64 -5.35 -12.99 -3.31
N THR A 65 -6.52 -13.34 -2.79
CA THR A 65 -6.99 -14.72 -2.71
C THR A 65 -7.33 -15.28 -4.11
N ALA A 66 -8.01 -14.52 -4.96
CA ALA A 66 -8.31 -14.90 -6.33
C ALA A 66 -7.04 -15.05 -7.18
N MET A 67 -6.08 -14.13 -7.05
CA MET A 67 -4.76 -14.22 -7.70
C MET A 67 -3.99 -15.49 -7.29
N ARG A 68 -4.18 -16.01 -6.07
CA ARG A 68 -3.61 -17.30 -5.66
C ARG A 68 -4.30 -18.47 -6.37
N ALA A 69 -5.63 -18.44 -6.48
CA ALA A 69 -6.41 -19.45 -7.22
C ALA A 69 -6.00 -19.47 -8.71
N ASP A 70 -5.74 -18.31 -9.29
CA ASP A 70 -5.26 -18.12 -10.67
C ASP A 70 -3.76 -18.47 -10.84
N TYR A 71 -3.09 -18.98 -9.79
CA TYR A 71 -1.66 -19.29 -9.76
C TYR A 71 -0.73 -18.10 -10.07
N LEU A 72 -1.20 -16.87 -9.90
CA LEU A 72 -0.42 -15.64 -10.05
C LEU A 72 0.39 -15.35 -8.79
N LEU A 73 -0.15 -15.71 -7.63
CA LEU A 73 0.52 -15.61 -6.32
C LEU A 73 0.60 -16.98 -5.64
N LYS A 74 1.53 -17.08 -4.69
CA LYS A 74 1.62 -18.18 -3.72
C LYS A 74 1.94 -17.60 -2.35
N LEU A 75 1.53 -18.33 -1.31
CA LEU A 75 1.99 -18.06 0.05
C LEU A 75 3.28 -18.82 0.31
N GLN A 76 4.27 -18.12 0.84
CA GLN A 76 5.45 -18.71 1.43
C GLN A 76 5.27 -18.67 2.95
N PRO A 77 5.13 -19.83 3.62
CA PRO A 77 5.08 -19.89 5.08
C PRO A 77 6.32 -19.23 5.68
N GLN A 78 6.12 -18.58 6.81
CA GLN A 78 7.20 -17.99 7.60
C GLN A 78 7.29 -18.72 8.94
N THR A 79 8.44 -18.60 9.58
CA THR A 79 8.63 -19.13 10.94
C THR A 79 7.67 -18.42 11.89
N TYR A 80 7.03 -19.19 12.77
CA TYR A 80 6.22 -18.64 13.85
C TYR A 80 7.02 -17.56 14.63
N PRO A 81 6.43 -16.42 15.02
CA PRO A 81 4.99 -16.07 15.00
C PRO A 81 4.51 -15.34 13.74
N TYR A 82 5.32 -15.30 12.67
CA TYR A 82 5.04 -14.44 11.54
C TYR A 82 4.03 -15.05 10.54
N GLY A 83 3.17 -14.19 9.99
CA GLY A 83 2.25 -14.56 8.91
C GLY A 83 2.99 -14.87 7.59
N PRO A 84 2.30 -15.48 6.60
CA PRO A 84 2.93 -15.85 5.35
C PRO A 84 3.26 -14.62 4.47
N SER A 85 4.26 -14.79 3.61
CA SER A 85 4.61 -13.82 2.57
C SER A 85 3.92 -14.15 1.26
N PHE A 86 3.49 -13.14 0.50
CA PHE A 86 3.07 -13.33 -0.88
C PHE A 86 4.28 -13.32 -1.81
N ILE A 87 4.40 -14.38 -2.62
CA ILE A 87 5.43 -14.50 -3.65
C ILE A 87 4.77 -14.77 -5.01
N HIS A 88 5.53 -14.53 -6.07
CA HIS A 88 5.08 -14.77 -7.44
C HIS A 88 4.80 -16.25 -7.68
N GLY A 89 3.64 -16.54 -8.24
CA GLY A 89 3.24 -17.86 -8.74
C GLY A 89 3.69 -18.12 -10.18
N LYS A 90 3.39 -19.32 -10.68
CA LYS A 90 3.80 -19.79 -12.02
C LYS A 90 3.20 -18.94 -13.15
N GLY A 91 1.99 -18.41 -12.96
CA GLY A 91 1.29 -17.60 -13.97
C GLY A 91 1.73 -16.14 -14.04
N SER A 92 2.48 -15.65 -13.04
CA SER A 92 2.84 -14.24 -12.92
C SER A 92 3.61 -13.68 -14.13
N LYS A 93 4.56 -14.45 -14.67
CA LYS A 93 5.36 -14.04 -15.85
C LYS A 93 4.50 -13.80 -17.08
N LEU A 94 3.46 -14.62 -17.29
CA LEU A 94 2.56 -14.49 -18.43
C LEU A 94 1.73 -13.21 -18.34
N ILE A 95 1.10 -12.97 -17.19
CA ILE A 95 0.28 -11.77 -16.96
C ILE A 95 1.11 -10.49 -17.10
N LYS A 96 2.31 -10.44 -16.52
CA LYS A 96 3.21 -9.30 -16.69
C LYS A 96 3.63 -9.07 -18.15
N LYS A 97 3.82 -10.13 -18.93
CA LYS A 97 4.14 -10.04 -20.37
C LYS A 97 2.96 -9.50 -21.18
N LEU A 98 1.73 -9.94 -20.87
CA LEU A 98 0.52 -9.50 -21.56
C LEU A 98 0.23 -8.01 -21.33
N TYR A 99 0.46 -7.52 -20.10
CA TYR A 99 0.14 -6.14 -19.72
C TYR A 99 1.36 -5.22 -19.59
N ARG A 100 2.42 -5.47 -20.37
CA ARG A 100 3.65 -4.65 -20.38
C ARG A 100 3.41 -3.15 -20.55
N LYS A 101 2.42 -2.77 -21.37
CA LYS A 101 2.07 -1.35 -21.57
C LYS A 101 1.54 -0.71 -20.29
N THR A 102 0.65 -1.40 -19.58
CA THR A 102 0.14 -0.96 -18.27
C THR A 102 1.27 -0.88 -17.27
N LEU A 103 2.12 -1.91 -17.18
CA LEU A 103 3.26 -1.91 -16.27
C LEU A 103 4.21 -0.74 -16.54
N LYS A 104 4.57 -0.50 -17.80
CA LYS A 104 5.45 0.61 -18.18
C LYS A 104 4.86 1.97 -17.80
N LYS A 105 3.53 2.13 -17.94
CA LYS A 105 2.83 3.38 -17.59
C LYS A 105 2.95 3.71 -16.10
N TYR A 106 2.78 2.71 -15.23
CA TYR A 106 2.72 2.89 -13.77
C TYR A 106 4.03 2.53 -13.05
N ASP A 107 5.07 2.10 -13.76
CA ASP A 107 6.36 1.71 -13.18
C ASP A 107 7.00 2.82 -12.31
N PRO A 108 7.01 4.11 -12.70
CA PRO A 108 7.53 5.17 -11.84
C PRO A 108 6.80 5.27 -10.49
N MET A 109 5.47 5.17 -10.52
CA MET A 109 4.59 5.22 -9.34
C MET A 109 4.81 4.01 -8.43
N VAL A 110 4.89 2.80 -9.01
CA VAL A 110 5.20 1.57 -8.28
C VAL A 110 6.56 1.66 -7.59
N LYS A 111 7.59 2.14 -8.31
CA LYS A 111 8.93 2.31 -7.75
C LYS A 111 8.96 3.35 -6.64
N PHE A 112 8.24 4.46 -6.80
CA PHE A 112 8.13 5.48 -5.76
C PHE A 112 7.58 4.90 -4.46
N VAL A 113 6.41 4.24 -4.53
CA VAL A 113 5.79 3.64 -3.34
C VAL A 113 6.69 2.57 -2.73
N ALA A 114 7.29 1.70 -3.54
CA ALA A 114 8.20 0.68 -3.05
C ALA A 114 9.45 1.28 -2.37
N ASN A 115 10.00 2.38 -2.90
CA ASN A 115 11.13 3.09 -2.29
C ASN A 115 10.75 3.69 -0.94
N LYS A 116 9.57 4.31 -0.83
CA LYS A 116 9.11 4.96 0.41
C LYS A 116 8.73 3.97 1.51
N LEU A 117 8.10 2.85 1.13
CA LEU A 117 7.47 1.94 2.09
C LEU A 117 8.19 0.60 2.27
N GLY A 118 9.08 0.19 1.36
CA GLY A 118 9.63 -1.16 1.34
C GLY A 118 10.34 -1.59 2.62
N GLY A 119 11.07 -0.67 3.27
CA GLY A 119 11.78 -0.93 4.53
C GLY A 119 10.97 -0.64 5.80
N LYS A 120 9.69 -0.27 5.69
CA LYS A 120 8.86 0.13 6.84
C LYS A 120 8.25 -1.08 7.53
N ASN A 121 8.25 -1.06 8.86
CA ASN A 121 7.57 -2.08 9.67
C ASN A 121 6.05 -1.82 9.76
N VAL A 122 5.28 -2.76 10.34
CA VAL A 122 3.81 -2.68 10.42
C VAL A 122 3.34 -1.42 11.17
N ALA A 123 4.00 -1.04 12.26
CA ALA A 123 3.60 0.13 13.05
C ALA A 123 3.91 1.46 12.31
N GLU A 124 5.03 1.54 11.59
CA GLU A 124 5.32 2.67 10.71
C GLU A 124 4.30 2.77 9.56
N LEU A 125 3.99 1.65 8.93
CA LEU A 125 3.02 1.57 7.84
C LEU A 125 1.60 1.95 8.30
N GLU A 126 1.17 1.51 9.48
CA GLU A 126 -0.11 1.89 10.07
C GLU A 126 -0.20 3.41 10.25
N ARG A 127 0.83 4.03 10.85
CA ARG A 127 0.86 5.48 11.08
C ARG A 127 0.82 6.26 9.77
N LEU A 128 1.69 5.92 8.82
CA LEU A 128 1.77 6.62 7.53
C LEU A 128 0.50 6.46 6.70
N ALA A 129 -0.07 5.25 6.63
CA ALA A 129 -1.30 5.02 5.88
C ALA A 129 -2.50 5.72 6.54
N THR A 130 -2.58 5.72 7.87
CA THR A 130 -3.63 6.45 8.59
C THR A 130 -3.49 7.96 8.38
N ALA A 131 -2.28 8.49 8.37
CA ALA A 131 -2.04 9.91 8.07
C ALA A 131 -2.47 10.29 6.65
N LEU A 132 -2.19 9.45 5.65
CA LEU A 132 -2.68 9.67 4.28
C LEU A 132 -4.22 9.64 4.22
N TYR A 133 -4.83 8.64 4.86
CA TYR A 133 -6.28 8.51 4.94
C TYR A 133 -6.95 9.74 5.55
N VAL A 134 -6.46 10.21 6.70
CA VAL A 134 -6.96 11.44 7.34
C VAL A 134 -6.78 12.65 6.44
N THR A 135 -5.65 12.74 5.73
CA THR A 135 -5.35 13.86 4.81
C THR A 135 -6.26 13.88 3.59
N ARG A 136 -6.70 12.73 3.09
CA ARG A 136 -7.51 12.62 1.85
C ARG A 136 -9.01 12.56 2.10
N GLU A 137 -9.44 11.82 3.12
CA GLU A 137 -10.84 11.45 3.30
C GLU A 137 -11.54 12.20 4.44
N ILE A 138 -10.78 12.77 5.38
CA ILE A 138 -11.36 13.46 6.53
C ILE A 138 -11.18 14.96 6.36
N SER A 139 -12.29 15.69 6.40
CA SER A 139 -12.25 17.14 6.40
C SER A 139 -11.67 17.65 7.72
N THR A 140 -10.48 18.26 7.63
CA THR A 140 -9.86 19.02 8.71
C THR A 140 -9.50 20.42 8.20
N ASP A 141 -8.94 21.28 9.07
CA ASP A 141 -8.36 22.56 8.65
C ASP A 141 -7.03 22.42 7.87
N ASN A 142 -6.65 21.19 7.51
CA ASN A 142 -5.41 20.78 6.84
C ASN A 142 -4.11 21.09 7.59
N SER A 143 -4.17 21.67 8.80
CA SER A 143 -2.99 21.83 9.64
C SER A 143 -2.42 20.48 10.08
N ILE A 144 -1.13 20.48 10.40
CA ILE A 144 -0.46 19.29 10.96
C ILE A 144 -1.12 18.90 12.29
N GLU A 145 -1.47 19.88 13.12
CA GLU A 145 -2.05 19.63 14.44
C GLU A 145 -3.45 19.01 14.36
N SER A 146 -4.34 19.52 13.51
CA SER A 146 -5.69 18.96 13.39
C SER A 146 -5.67 17.52 12.86
N ARG A 147 -4.81 17.25 11.87
CA ARG A 147 -4.62 15.89 11.34
C ARG A 147 -4.00 14.97 12.38
N ALA A 148 -2.99 15.43 13.13
CA ALA A 148 -2.37 14.64 14.20
C ALA A 148 -3.35 14.30 15.32
N GLN A 149 -4.17 15.27 15.75
CA GLN A 149 -5.24 15.05 16.73
C GLN A 149 -6.28 14.04 16.22
N CYS A 150 -6.66 14.13 14.95
CA CYS A 150 -7.57 13.18 14.33
C CYS A 150 -6.99 11.76 14.31
N ILE A 151 -5.72 11.60 13.91
CA ILE A 151 -5.01 10.31 13.94
C ILE A 151 -5.00 9.76 15.37
N HIS A 152 -4.62 10.55 16.37
CA HIS A 152 -4.57 10.11 17.77
C HIS A 152 -5.96 9.69 18.27
N LYS A 153 -7.02 10.41 17.91
CA LYS A 153 -8.40 10.03 18.25
C LYS A 153 -8.80 8.70 17.62
N LEU A 154 -8.42 8.46 16.37
CA LEU A 154 -8.72 7.22 15.65
C LEU A 154 -7.85 6.04 16.12
N LYS A 155 -6.62 6.34 16.54
CA LYS A 155 -5.59 5.39 16.97
C LYS A 155 -4.95 5.88 18.26
N PRO A 156 -5.60 5.68 19.42
CA PRO A 156 -5.11 6.19 20.71
C PRO A 156 -3.72 5.69 21.11
N HIS A 157 -3.27 4.56 20.54
CA HIS A 157 -1.92 4.03 20.72
C HIS A 157 -0.83 4.75 19.93
N VAL A 158 -1.19 5.57 18.94
CA VAL A 158 -0.26 6.45 18.23
C VAL A 158 -0.22 7.77 18.98
N SER A 159 0.93 8.13 19.55
CA SER A 159 1.07 9.40 20.27
C SER A 159 0.91 10.61 19.32
N LEU A 160 0.59 11.79 19.89
CA LEU A 160 0.47 13.01 19.09
C LEU A 160 1.76 13.36 18.34
N ASP A 161 2.93 13.14 18.94
CA ASP A 161 4.20 13.42 18.28
C ASP A 161 4.45 12.49 17.10
N GLU A 162 4.19 11.19 17.27
CA GLU A 162 4.26 10.22 16.17
C GLU A 162 3.24 10.52 15.06
N ALA A 163 2.06 11.02 15.43
CA ALA A 163 1.04 11.44 14.47
C ALA A 163 1.48 12.67 13.68
N ARG A 164 2.07 13.69 14.34
CA ARG A 164 2.65 14.87 13.67
C ARG A 164 3.75 14.47 12.70
N ASP A 165 4.66 13.59 13.12
CA ASP A 165 5.75 13.12 12.27
C ASP A 165 5.22 12.34 11.06
N ALA A 166 4.21 11.48 11.27
CA ALA A 166 3.57 10.77 10.16
C ALA A 166 2.91 11.74 9.16
N VAL A 167 2.25 12.79 9.64
CA VAL A 167 1.65 13.83 8.78
C VAL A 167 2.73 14.55 7.97
N ARG A 168 3.82 15.01 8.61
CA ARG A 168 4.93 15.67 7.92
C ARG A 168 5.54 14.78 6.83
N VAL A 169 5.73 13.50 7.13
CA VAL A 169 6.26 12.54 6.14
C VAL A 169 5.30 12.35 4.96
N VAL A 170 3.99 12.27 5.22
CA VAL A 170 2.98 12.18 4.16
C VAL A 170 2.93 13.46 3.31
N ASP A 171 3.05 14.63 3.92
CA ASP A 171 3.11 15.91 3.18
C ASP A 171 4.32 15.94 2.24
N ILE A 172 5.50 15.51 2.71
CA ILE A 172 6.70 15.36 1.86
C ILE A 172 6.43 14.36 0.72
N PHE A 173 5.72 13.26 0.98
CA PHE A 173 5.39 12.31 -0.09
C PHE A 173 4.43 12.92 -1.12
N ILE A 174 3.47 13.74 -0.71
CA ILE A 174 2.56 14.47 -1.60
C ILE A 174 3.35 15.45 -2.48
N GLU A 175 4.25 16.23 -1.88
CA GLU A 175 5.11 17.17 -2.60
C GLU A 175 5.98 16.45 -3.63
N GLU A 176 6.71 15.40 -3.23
CA GLU A 176 7.56 14.62 -4.13
C GLU A 176 6.77 13.91 -5.23
N SER A 177 5.54 13.47 -4.94
CA SER A 177 4.69 12.77 -5.91
C SER A 177 4.24 13.65 -7.07
N SER A 178 4.22 14.98 -6.88
CA SER A 178 3.84 15.95 -7.92
C SER A 178 4.85 16.01 -9.09
N CYS A 179 6.04 15.42 -8.91
CA CYS A 179 7.12 15.40 -9.88
C CYS A 179 7.22 14.09 -10.70
N ILE A 180 6.24 13.18 -10.57
CA ILE A 180 6.23 11.83 -11.16
C ILE A 180 5.21 11.71 -12.28
#